data_AF-A0A370JYS1-F1
#
_entry.id   AF-A0A370JYS1-F1
#
_cell.length_a   1.000
_cell.length_b   1.000
_cell.length_c   1.000
_cell.angle_alpha   90.00
_cell.angle_beta   90.00
_cell.angle_gamma   90.00
#
_symmetry.space_group_name_H-M   'P 1'
#
loop_
_entity.id
_entity.type
_entity.pdbx_description
1 polymer ?
#
loop_
_entity_poly.entity_id
_entity_poly.type
_entity_poly.pdbx_seq_one_letter_code
_entity_poly.pdbx_strand_id
1 'polypeptide(L)'
;MTPRAITFDFWGTLFIEGPEYAGAIKHLRNEILLDAASEAGVSVEIDAVMEAWRQAALDFEAAWLAEQVMTPFDRVARIFGYLGLPYDEGHIALTAQRIVEASLKGDLVPLPGVLEALPNLAQRYKLGIVSDTSIATGRILEEHLKRHKLHHLFSGFSFSDQTGVVKPKPEAFLAALDEMGARPEEALHVGDIPRTDIAGAFATGYPWAVLYTGHTHRNGNPEPTARIANHLELIPLLGGVHTPQAL
;
A
#
# COMPACT_ATOMS: atom_id res chain seq x y z
N MET A 1 22.74 16.99 -3.47
CA MET A 1 22.92 16.39 -2.15
C MET A 1 22.57 14.92 -2.27
N THR A 2 23.35 14.01 -1.68
CA THR A 2 23.00 12.58 -1.65
C THR A 2 21.92 12.35 -0.59
N PRO A 3 20.82 11.63 -0.86
CA PRO A 3 19.80 11.37 0.14
C PRO A 3 20.37 10.56 1.32
N ARG A 4 19.76 10.70 2.50
CA ARG A 4 20.02 9.86 3.69
C ARG A 4 18.86 8.90 3.98
N ALA A 5 17.69 9.19 3.44
CA ALA A 5 16.46 8.45 3.62
C ALA A 5 15.84 8.09 2.25
N ILE A 6 15.30 6.89 2.14
CA ILE A 6 14.50 6.47 0.99
C ILE A 6 13.16 6.00 1.51
N THR A 7 12.08 6.59 1.01
CA THR A 7 10.72 6.13 1.25
C THR A 7 10.18 5.44 0.01
N PHE A 8 9.40 4.39 0.20
CA PHE A 8 8.79 3.62 -0.88
C PHE A 8 7.27 3.63 -0.73
N ASP A 9 6.56 3.79 -1.84
CA ASP A 9 5.22 3.25 -1.93
C ASP A 9 5.24 1.70 -1.83
N PHE A 10 4.12 1.11 -1.42
CA PHE A 10 4.01 -0.34 -1.28
C PHE A 10 3.40 -1.00 -2.52
N TRP A 11 2.23 -0.55 -2.97
CA TRP A 11 1.38 -1.26 -3.94
C TRP A 11 1.71 -0.89 -5.37
N GLY A 12 2.16 -1.87 -6.17
CA GLY A 12 2.61 -1.59 -7.54
C GLY A 12 4.04 -1.03 -7.59
N THR A 13 4.64 -0.78 -6.42
CA THR A 13 6.04 -0.37 -6.24
C THR A 13 6.87 -1.48 -5.62
N LEU A 14 6.63 -1.89 -4.36
CA LEU A 14 7.36 -2.99 -3.72
C LEU A 14 6.70 -4.35 -3.94
N PHE A 15 5.38 -4.40 -3.86
CA PHE A 15 4.61 -5.64 -3.90
C PHE A 15 3.36 -5.50 -4.77
N ILE A 16 2.93 -6.64 -5.29
CA ILE A 16 1.62 -6.82 -5.91
C ILE A 16 0.91 -8.02 -5.29
N GLU A 17 -0.40 -8.08 -5.45
CA GLU A 17 -1.16 -9.29 -5.16
C GLU A 17 -0.64 -10.46 -6.02
N GLY A 18 -0.39 -11.61 -5.40
CA GLY A 18 0.04 -12.82 -6.11
C GLY A 18 -1.10 -13.45 -6.92
N PRO A 19 -0.77 -14.40 -7.83
CA PRO A 19 -1.76 -15.05 -8.69
C PRO A 19 -2.92 -15.71 -7.92
N GLU A 20 -2.62 -16.31 -6.77
CA GLU A 20 -3.60 -17.00 -5.93
C GLU A 20 -4.36 -16.04 -5.00
N TYR A 21 -3.82 -14.84 -4.75
CA TYR A 21 -4.42 -13.82 -3.88
C TYR A 21 -5.79 -13.41 -4.41
N ALA A 22 -5.86 -13.04 -5.69
CA ALA A 22 -7.09 -12.51 -6.28
C ALA A 22 -8.21 -13.55 -6.36
N GLY A 23 -7.90 -14.85 -6.49
CA GLY A 23 -8.91 -15.90 -6.50
C GLY A 23 -9.36 -16.28 -5.09
N ALA A 24 -8.44 -16.80 -4.28
CA ALA A 24 -8.75 -17.37 -2.98
C ALA A 24 -9.31 -16.33 -1.98
N ILE A 25 -8.75 -15.12 -1.96
CA ILE A 25 -9.17 -14.08 -1.01
C ILE A 25 -10.53 -13.49 -1.39
N LYS A 26 -10.83 -13.36 -2.69
CA LYS A 26 -12.17 -12.91 -3.10
C LYS A 26 -13.24 -13.92 -2.70
N HIS A 27 -13.01 -15.21 -2.91
CA HIS A 27 -13.93 -16.26 -2.47
C HIS A 27 -14.15 -16.21 -0.95
N LEU A 28 -13.08 -16.17 -0.16
CA LEU A 28 -13.19 -16.12 1.30
C LEU A 28 -13.91 -14.85 1.81
N ARG A 29 -13.64 -13.69 1.21
CA ARG A 29 -14.32 -12.44 1.58
C ARG A 29 -15.82 -12.48 1.23
N ASN A 30 -16.19 -13.16 0.15
CA ASN A 30 -17.59 -13.35 -0.20
C ASN A 30 -18.29 -14.29 0.78
N GLU A 31 -17.65 -15.40 1.16
CA GLU A 31 -18.17 -16.32 2.19
C GLU A 31 -18.40 -15.59 3.52
N ILE A 32 -17.44 -14.76 3.95
CA ILE A 32 -17.59 -13.96 5.18
C ILE A 32 -18.81 -13.03 5.13
N LEU A 33 -19.11 -12.44 3.98
CA LEU A 33 -20.28 -11.56 3.82
C LEU A 33 -21.59 -12.34 3.72
N LEU A 34 -21.59 -13.53 3.11
CA LEU A 34 -22.74 -14.43 3.11
C LEU A 34 -23.07 -14.88 4.54
N ASP A 35 -22.05 -15.25 5.31
CA ASP A 35 -22.19 -15.59 6.72
C ASP A 35 -22.74 -14.41 7.52
N ALA A 36 -22.18 -13.20 7.33
CA ALA A 36 -22.69 -12.00 7.97
C ALA A 36 -24.16 -11.71 7.62
N ALA A 37 -24.56 -11.86 6.36
CA ALA A 37 -25.97 -11.70 5.97
C ALA A 37 -26.87 -12.73 6.66
N SER A 38 -26.45 -14.00 6.71
CA SER A 38 -27.15 -15.08 7.40
C SER A 38 -27.27 -14.80 8.91
N GLU A 39 -26.20 -14.35 9.57
CA GLU A 39 -26.17 -13.93 10.97
C GLU A 39 -27.15 -12.77 11.24
N ALA A 40 -27.35 -11.88 10.26
CA ALA A 40 -28.33 -10.79 10.30
C ALA A 40 -29.78 -11.22 9.96
N GLY A 41 -30.01 -12.50 9.63
CA GLY A 41 -31.32 -13.02 9.21
C GLY A 41 -31.72 -12.62 7.80
N VAL A 42 -30.76 -12.21 6.96
CA VAL A 42 -30.99 -11.78 5.56
C VAL A 42 -30.40 -12.82 4.62
N SER A 43 -31.24 -13.38 3.73
CA SER A 43 -30.77 -14.26 2.66
C SER A 43 -30.25 -13.41 1.50
N VAL A 44 -28.97 -13.56 1.15
CA VAL A 44 -28.36 -12.89 0.00
C VAL A 44 -27.70 -13.91 -0.91
N GLU A 45 -27.82 -13.69 -2.22
CA GLU A 45 -27.15 -14.51 -3.22
C GLU A 45 -25.72 -14.00 -3.46
N ILE A 46 -24.82 -14.89 -3.89
CA ILE A 46 -23.42 -14.54 -4.18
C ILE A 46 -23.28 -13.39 -5.19
N ASP A 47 -24.18 -13.31 -6.18
CA ASP A 47 -24.18 -12.24 -7.18
C ASP A 47 -24.43 -10.86 -6.56
N ALA A 48 -25.29 -10.78 -5.55
CA ALA A 48 -25.53 -9.54 -4.81
C ALA A 48 -24.29 -9.13 -4.00
N VAL A 49 -23.58 -10.09 -3.40
CA VAL A 49 -22.32 -9.85 -2.67
C VAL A 49 -21.23 -9.33 -3.61
N MET A 50 -21.08 -9.94 -4.80
CA MET A 50 -20.13 -9.48 -5.80
C MET A 50 -20.45 -8.08 -6.31
N GLU A 51 -21.73 -7.77 -6.54
CA GLU A 51 -22.16 -6.43 -6.93
C GLU A 51 -21.94 -5.40 -5.80
N ALA A 52 -22.23 -5.75 -4.55
CA ALA A 52 -21.97 -4.89 -3.39
C ALA A 52 -20.47 -4.56 -3.24
N TRP A 53 -19.58 -5.55 -3.45
CA TRP A 53 -18.13 -5.31 -3.51
C TRP A 53 -17.75 -4.34 -4.63
N ARG A 54 -18.35 -4.51 -5.81
CA ARG A 54 -18.08 -3.65 -6.97
C ARG A 54 -18.50 -2.20 -6.68
N GLN A 55 -19.68 -1.99 -6.11
CA GLN A 55 -20.15 -0.66 -5.71
C GLN A 55 -19.26 -0.05 -4.62
N ALA A 56 -18.93 -0.82 -3.58
CA ALA A 56 -18.02 -0.38 -2.53
C ALA A 56 -16.58 -0.10 -3.04
N ALA A 57 -16.18 -0.66 -4.19
CA ALA A 57 -14.93 -0.32 -4.84
C ALA A 57 -14.97 1.01 -5.59
N LEU A 58 -16.08 1.33 -6.27
CA LEU A 58 -16.28 2.64 -6.89
C LEU A 58 -16.31 3.75 -5.82
N ASP A 59 -16.98 3.46 -4.72
CA ASP A 59 -17.05 4.32 -3.55
C ASP A 59 -15.68 4.59 -2.92
N PHE A 60 -14.85 3.55 -2.80
CA PHE A 60 -13.46 3.67 -2.35
C PHE A 60 -12.62 4.50 -3.31
N GLU A 61 -12.74 4.25 -4.62
CA GLU A 61 -12.01 5.00 -5.64
C GLU A 61 -12.42 6.48 -5.63
N ALA A 62 -13.71 6.80 -5.50
CA ALA A 62 -14.19 8.16 -5.38
C ALA A 62 -13.64 8.87 -4.14
N ALA A 63 -13.63 8.20 -2.98
CA ALA A 63 -13.04 8.74 -1.76
C ALA A 63 -11.53 8.98 -1.92
N TRP A 64 -10.80 8.01 -2.48
CA TRP A 64 -9.35 8.12 -2.69
C TRP A 64 -8.99 9.23 -3.69
N LEU A 65 -9.76 9.40 -4.77
CA LEU A 65 -9.61 10.52 -5.70
C LEU A 65 -9.94 11.88 -5.05
N ALA A 66 -10.82 11.89 -4.05
CA ALA A 66 -11.09 13.05 -3.21
C ALA A 66 -10.10 13.21 -2.04
N GLU A 67 -9.00 12.45 -2.04
CA GLU A 67 -7.96 12.43 -1.01
C GLU A 67 -8.49 12.12 0.40
N GLN A 68 -9.51 11.26 0.49
CA GLN A 68 -10.12 10.81 1.73
C GLN A 68 -9.72 9.37 2.05
N VAL A 69 -9.52 9.08 3.34
CA VAL A 69 -9.35 7.72 3.83
C VAL A 69 -10.72 7.06 3.93
N MET A 70 -10.79 5.80 3.50
CA MET A 70 -11.91 4.91 3.76
C MET A 70 -11.38 3.66 4.47
N THR A 71 -11.81 3.46 5.71
CA THR A 71 -11.36 2.33 6.53
C THR A 71 -12.02 1.02 6.08
N PRO A 72 -11.50 -0.14 6.49
CA PRO A 72 -12.20 -1.41 6.29
C PRO A 72 -13.61 -1.42 6.88
N PHE A 73 -13.82 -0.75 8.03
CA PHE A 73 -15.14 -0.59 8.63
C PHE A 73 -16.09 0.17 7.69
N ASP A 74 -15.68 1.33 7.20
CA ASP A 74 -16.49 2.15 6.28
C ASP A 74 -16.85 1.37 5.02
N ARG A 75 -15.90 0.58 4.51
CA ARG A 75 -16.08 -0.23 3.31
C ARG A 75 -17.09 -1.34 3.53
N VAL A 76 -17.04 -2.04 4.67
CA VAL A 76 -18.03 -3.06 5.04
C VAL A 76 -19.39 -2.44 5.36
N ALA A 77 -19.44 -1.28 6.00
CA ALA A 77 -20.69 -0.56 6.26
C ALA A 77 -21.44 -0.22 4.94
N ARG A 78 -20.71 0.23 3.91
CA ARG A 78 -21.27 0.45 2.56
C ARG A 78 -21.79 -0.84 1.93
N ILE A 79 -21.02 -1.94 2.03
CA ILE A 79 -21.43 -3.26 1.55
C ILE A 79 -22.72 -3.73 2.24
N PHE A 80 -22.82 -3.57 3.57
CA PHE A 80 -24.03 -3.88 4.34
C PHE A 80 -25.22 -3.07 3.81
N GLY A 81 -25.02 -1.77 3.56
CA GLY A 81 -26.04 -0.91 2.96
C GLY A 81 -26.50 -1.38 1.58
N TYR A 82 -25.58 -1.76 0.69
CA TYR A 82 -25.92 -2.28 -0.64
C TYR A 82 -26.65 -3.62 -0.61
N LEU A 83 -26.34 -4.46 0.37
CA LEU A 83 -26.99 -5.75 0.57
C LEU A 83 -28.31 -5.64 1.35
N GLY A 84 -28.66 -4.44 1.85
CA GLY A 84 -29.87 -4.23 2.65
C GLY A 84 -29.80 -4.87 4.05
N LEU A 85 -28.59 -5.10 4.58
CA LEU A 85 -28.40 -5.59 5.95
C LEU A 85 -28.70 -4.47 6.95
N PRO A 86 -29.19 -4.81 8.16
CA PRO A 86 -29.36 -3.83 9.23
C PRO A 86 -28.00 -3.23 9.62
N TYR A 87 -28.00 -1.93 9.91
CA TYR A 87 -26.82 -1.27 10.46
C TYR A 87 -26.65 -1.67 11.93
N ASP A 88 -25.65 -2.51 12.18
CA ASP A 88 -25.19 -2.90 13.51
C ASP A 88 -23.67 -2.72 13.58
N GLU A 89 -23.21 -1.81 14.43
CA GLU A 89 -21.80 -1.42 14.51
C GLU A 89 -20.89 -2.60 14.91
N GLY A 90 -21.33 -3.44 15.85
CA GLY A 90 -20.56 -4.60 16.30
C GLY A 90 -20.41 -5.64 15.20
N HIS A 91 -21.49 -5.89 14.45
CA HIS A 91 -21.50 -6.82 13.34
C HIS A 91 -20.63 -6.34 12.17
N ILE A 92 -20.73 -5.05 11.81
CA ILE A 92 -19.88 -4.44 10.77
C ILE A 92 -18.41 -4.53 11.18
N ALA A 93 -18.08 -4.18 12.43
CA ALA A 93 -16.72 -4.22 12.93
C ALA A 93 -16.14 -5.65 12.91
N LEU A 94 -16.90 -6.64 13.37
CA LEU A 94 -16.48 -8.04 13.36
C LEU A 94 -16.27 -8.55 11.92
N THR A 95 -17.19 -8.22 11.01
CA THR A 95 -17.10 -8.61 9.59
C THR A 95 -15.91 -7.94 8.91
N ALA A 96 -15.67 -6.65 9.17
CA ALA A 96 -14.48 -5.94 8.70
C ALA A 96 -13.20 -6.59 9.22
N GLN A 97 -13.14 -6.94 10.50
CA GLN A 97 -11.99 -7.66 11.05
C GLN A 97 -11.75 -9.00 10.33
N ARG A 98 -12.80 -9.83 10.16
CA ARG A 98 -12.70 -11.11 9.44
C ARG A 98 -12.19 -10.92 8.00
N ILE A 99 -12.69 -9.91 7.29
CA ILE A 99 -12.28 -9.57 5.91
C ILE A 99 -10.81 -9.09 5.85
N VAL A 100 -10.37 -8.29 6.84
CA VAL A 100 -8.98 -7.85 6.94
C VAL A 100 -8.07 -9.05 7.19
N GLU A 101 -8.39 -9.91 8.17
CA GLU A 101 -7.59 -11.11 8.49
C GLU A 101 -7.54 -12.11 7.33
N ALA A 102 -8.61 -12.22 6.53
CA ALA A 102 -8.61 -13.03 5.33
C ALA A 102 -7.46 -12.64 4.37
N SER A 103 -7.08 -11.37 4.32
CA SER A 103 -5.99 -10.87 3.48
C SER A 103 -4.64 -11.51 3.82
N LEU A 104 -4.42 -11.96 5.06
CA LEU A 104 -3.19 -12.67 5.44
C LEU A 104 -3.04 -14.03 4.76
N LYS A 105 -4.13 -14.63 4.26
CA LYS A 105 -4.06 -15.94 3.60
C LYS A 105 -3.58 -15.85 2.15
N GLY A 106 -3.58 -14.67 1.56
CA GLY A 106 -3.15 -14.47 0.18
C GLY A 106 -1.69 -14.06 0.17
N ASP A 107 -0.94 -14.50 -0.83
CA ASP A 107 0.46 -14.10 -0.97
C ASP A 107 0.62 -12.78 -1.72
N LEU A 108 1.60 -11.99 -1.30
CA LEU A 108 2.08 -10.81 -2.01
C LEU A 108 3.42 -11.15 -2.65
N VAL A 109 3.56 -10.78 -3.93
CA VAL A 109 4.75 -11.07 -4.73
C VAL A 109 5.62 -9.82 -4.78
N PRO A 110 6.91 -9.89 -4.42
CA PRO A 110 7.82 -8.77 -4.53
C PRO A 110 8.05 -8.44 -6.01
N LEU A 111 8.09 -7.15 -6.32
CA LEU A 111 8.37 -6.66 -7.66
C LEU A 111 9.87 -6.81 -8.00
N PRO A 112 10.25 -6.75 -9.29
CA PRO A 112 11.62 -6.95 -9.75
C PRO A 112 12.69 -6.22 -8.94
N GLY A 113 13.64 -6.99 -8.41
CA GLY A 113 14.82 -6.50 -7.68
C GLY A 113 14.59 -6.10 -6.22
N VAL A 114 13.37 -6.20 -5.68
CA VAL A 114 13.06 -5.76 -4.31
C VAL A 114 13.89 -6.53 -3.27
N LEU A 115 13.94 -7.86 -3.40
CA LEU A 115 14.61 -8.73 -2.43
C LEU A 115 16.13 -8.52 -2.41
N GLU A 116 16.73 -8.12 -3.53
CA GLU A 116 18.15 -7.85 -3.66
C GLU A 116 18.50 -6.39 -3.34
N ALA A 117 17.69 -5.43 -3.80
CA ALA A 117 17.99 -4.01 -3.68
C ALA A 117 17.81 -3.50 -2.24
N LEU A 118 16.72 -3.86 -1.55
CA LEU A 118 16.43 -3.30 -0.23
C LEU A 118 17.52 -3.60 0.81
N PRO A 119 18.06 -4.84 0.94
CA PRO A 119 19.16 -5.09 1.86
C PRO A 119 20.42 -4.27 1.54
N ASN A 120 20.73 -4.06 0.25
CA ASN A 120 21.87 -3.24 -0.17
C ASN A 120 21.67 -1.76 0.14
N LEU A 121 20.46 -1.24 -0.10
CA LEU A 121 20.11 0.15 0.19
C LEU A 121 20.11 0.42 1.71
N ALA A 122 19.60 -0.52 2.52
CA ALA A 122 19.54 -0.40 3.97
C ALA A 122 20.93 -0.28 4.64
N GLN A 123 22.01 -0.70 3.97
CA GLN A 123 23.37 -0.51 4.47
C GLN A 123 23.82 0.96 4.48
N ARG A 124 23.18 1.82 3.67
CA ARG A 124 23.59 3.21 3.46
C ARG A 124 22.50 4.22 3.76
N TYR A 125 21.23 3.83 3.64
CA TYR A 125 20.09 4.70 3.76
C TYR A 125 19.11 4.16 4.79
N LYS A 126 18.44 5.06 5.50
CA LYS A 126 17.24 4.71 6.26
C LYS A 126 16.12 4.43 5.26
N LEU A 127 15.41 3.32 5.43
CA LEU A 127 14.27 2.98 4.57
C LEU A 127 12.96 3.24 5.31
N GLY A 128 11.95 3.69 4.58
CA GLY A 128 10.59 3.86 5.08
C GLY A 128 9.53 3.54 4.04
N ILE A 129 8.28 3.42 4.48
CA ILE A 129 7.12 3.13 3.61
C ILE A 129 6.08 4.23 3.75
N VAL A 130 5.52 4.67 2.62
CA VAL A 130 4.37 5.59 2.57
C VAL A 130 3.32 4.99 1.64
N SER A 131 2.25 4.44 2.21
CA SER A 131 1.28 3.63 1.48
C SER A 131 -0.16 4.02 1.80
N ASP A 132 -0.93 4.22 0.73
CA ASP A 132 -2.39 4.31 0.82
C ASP A 132 -2.94 2.89 0.92
N THR A 133 -3.70 2.62 1.97
CA THR A 133 -4.21 1.31 2.33
C THR A 133 -5.71 1.22 2.08
N SER A 134 -6.21 -0.02 2.07
CA SER A 134 -7.64 -0.29 1.94
C SER A 134 -8.01 -1.48 2.82
N ILE A 135 -8.59 -2.54 2.27
CA ILE A 135 -8.86 -3.77 3.03
C ILE A 135 -7.56 -4.39 3.59
N ALA A 136 -6.47 -4.36 2.83
CA ALA A 136 -5.16 -4.71 3.35
C ALA A 136 -4.58 -3.50 4.10
N THR A 137 -4.71 -3.52 5.42
CA THR A 137 -4.24 -2.47 6.34
C THR A 137 -2.72 -2.49 6.51
N GLY A 138 -2.14 -1.43 7.09
CA GLY A 138 -0.70 -1.37 7.39
C GLY A 138 -0.17 -2.60 8.12
N ARG A 139 -0.93 -3.12 9.11
CA ARG A 139 -0.60 -4.36 9.82
C ARG A 139 -0.43 -5.55 8.87
N ILE A 140 -1.33 -5.70 7.89
CA ILE A 140 -1.27 -6.77 6.89
C ILE A 140 0.01 -6.62 6.05
N LEU A 141 0.31 -5.40 5.61
CA LEU A 141 1.51 -5.10 4.81
C LEU A 141 2.79 -5.44 5.59
N GLU A 142 2.85 -5.05 6.86
CA GLU A 142 3.97 -5.39 7.75
C GLU A 142 4.15 -6.91 7.93
N GLU A 143 3.06 -7.66 8.08
CA GLU A 143 3.15 -9.14 8.14
C GLU A 143 3.72 -9.73 6.84
N HIS A 144 3.35 -9.19 5.67
CA HIS A 144 3.96 -9.62 4.41
C HIS A 144 5.44 -9.25 4.31
N LEU A 145 5.84 -8.06 4.77
CA LEU A 145 7.25 -7.70 4.87
C LEU A 145 8.02 -8.66 5.80
N LYS A 146 7.41 -9.12 6.90
CA LYS A 146 8.03 -10.10 7.80
C LYS A 146 8.21 -11.47 7.12
N ARG A 147 7.20 -11.95 6.36
CA ARG A 147 7.31 -13.20 5.58
C ARG A 147 8.46 -13.18 4.58
N HIS A 148 8.70 -12.03 3.95
CA HIS A 148 9.81 -11.82 3.02
C HIS A 148 11.13 -11.41 3.71
N LYS A 149 11.17 -11.37 5.05
CA LYS A 149 12.32 -10.93 5.86
C LYS A 149 12.80 -9.52 5.50
N LEU A 150 11.90 -8.61 5.16
CA LEU A 150 12.21 -7.22 4.81
C LEU A 150 11.82 -6.22 5.91
N HIS A 151 10.87 -6.56 6.78
CA HIS A 151 10.30 -5.61 7.78
C HIS A 151 11.39 -4.90 8.61
N HIS A 152 12.40 -5.65 9.06
CA HIS A 152 13.50 -5.13 9.87
C HIS A 152 14.43 -4.13 9.15
N LEU A 153 14.32 -3.99 7.82
CA LEU A 153 15.10 -3.02 7.04
C LEU A 153 14.48 -1.62 7.08
N PHE A 154 13.22 -1.50 7.48
CA PHE A 154 12.47 -0.25 7.52
C PHE A 154 12.49 0.34 8.93
N SER A 155 12.63 1.66 8.97
CA SER A 155 12.72 2.46 10.20
C SER A 155 11.64 3.54 10.32
N GLY A 156 10.71 3.58 9.36
CA GLY A 156 9.53 4.43 9.43
C GLY A 156 8.41 3.95 8.52
N PHE A 157 7.18 4.08 9.00
CA PHE A 157 5.98 3.63 8.31
C PHE A 157 4.92 4.73 8.32
N SER A 158 4.26 4.90 7.19
CA SER A 158 3.06 5.71 7.05
C SER A 158 2.04 4.92 6.26
N PHE A 159 1.01 4.45 6.97
CA PHE A 159 -0.10 3.71 6.40
C PHE A 159 -1.38 4.52 6.59
N SER A 160 -2.11 4.79 5.52
CA SER A 160 -3.25 5.72 5.57
C SER A 160 -4.37 5.31 6.53
N ASP A 161 -4.53 4.00 6.79
CA ASP A 161 -5.50 3.49 7.77
C ASP A 161 -5.12 3.83 9.23
N GLN A 162 -3.83 4.08 9.49
CA GLN A 162 -3.30 4.42 10.80
C GLN A 162 -3.15 5.94 10.96
N THR A 163 -2.68 6.63 9.92
CA THR A 163 -2.42 8.08 9.96
C THR A 163 -3.68 8.90 9.69
N GLY A 164 -4.69 8.33 9.03
CA GLY A 164 -5.88 9.06 8.57
C GLY A 164 -5.61 9.97 7.37
N VAL A 165 -4.46 9.81 6.71
CA VAL A 165 -4.03 10.66 5.59
C VAL A 165 -3.56 9.80 4.42
N VAL A 166 -4.00 10.15 3.20
CA VAL A 166 -3.54 9.54 1.94
C VAL A 166 -2.58 10.47 1.19
N LYS A 167 -1.73 9.90 0.34
CA LYS A 167 -0.97 10.65 -0.67
C LYS A 167 -1.96 11.34 -1.64
N PRO A 168 -1.64 12.52 -2.22
CA PRO A 168 -0.35 13.24 -2.19
C PRO A 168 -0.14 14.17 -0.98
N LYS A 169 -0.98 14.11 0.06
CA LYS A 169 -0.89 15.05 1.19
C LYS A 169 0.48 14.96 1.89
N PRO A 170 1.16 16.10 2.16
CA PRO A 170 2.50 16.09 2.76
C PRO A 170 2.58 15.34 4.09
N GLU A 171 1.52 15.35 4.89
CA GLU A 171 1.45 14.69 6.18
C GLU A 171 1.64 13.17 6.06
N ALA A 172 1.23 12.55 4.94
CA ALA A 172 1.49 11.13 4.70
C ALA A 172 3.00 10.84 4.59
N PHE A 173 3.77 11.72 3.95
CA PHE A 173 5.22 11.54 3.79
C PHE A 173 5.97 11.91 5.07
N LEU A 174 5.58 13.01 5.72
CA LEU A 174 6.18 13.48 6.97
C LEU A 174 6.06 12.45 8.08
N ALA A 175 4.93 11.73 8.19
CA ALA A 175 4.76 10.68 9.18
C ALA A 175 5.86 9.60 9.13
N ALA A 176 6.22 9.13 7.92
CA ALA A 176 7.31 8.16 7.78
C ALA A 176 8.69 8.80 8.06
N LEU A 177 8.92 10.03 7.61
CA LEU A 177 10.19 10.73 7.83
C LEU A 177 10.46 11.04 9.32
N ASP A 178 9.41 11.36 10.08
CA ASP A 178 9.49 11.63 11.51
C ASP A 178 9.95 10.39 12.27
N GLU A 179 9.39 9.22 11.98
CA GLU A 179 9.85 7.94 12.55
C GLU A 179 11.32 7.64 12.17
N MET A 180 11.69 7.96 10.92
CA MET A 180 13.06 7.80 10.45
C MET A 180 14.02 8.85 11.03
N GLY A 181 13.54 9.92 11.66
CA GLY A 181 14.35 11.07 12.07
C GLY A 181 15.11 11.71 10.90
N ALA A 182 14.42 11.87 9.76
CA ALA A 182 14.95 12.46 8.53
C ALA A 182 14.15 13.72 8.14
N ARG A 183 14.78 14.63 7.38
CA ARG A 183 14.08 15.79 6.82
C ARG A 183 13.73 15.57 5.35
N PRO A 184 12.66 16.19 4.81
CA PRO A 184 12.30 16.06 3.40
C PRO A 184 13.45 16.37 2.45
N GLU A 185 14.25 17.41 2.74
CA GLU A 185 15.39 17.83 1.88
C GLU A 185 16.49 16.76 1.74
N GLU A 186 16.48 15.75 2.61
CA GLU A 186 17.46 14.66 2.66
C GLU A 186 16.87 13.33 2.16
N ALA A 187 15.64 13.34 1.64
CA ALA A 187 14.90 12.13 1.32
C ALA A 187 14.71 11.94 -0.19
N LEU A 188 14.55 10.68 -0.59
CA LEU A 188 14.07 10.28 -1.91
C LEU A 188 12.78 9.48 -1.73
N HIS A 189 11.81 9.67 -2.62
CA HIS A 189 10.62 8.82 -2.69
C HIS A 189 10.61 7.98 -3.97
N VAL A 190 10.21 6.71 -3.86
CA VAL A 190 9.99 5.80 -5.00
C VAL A 190 8.53 5.35 -4.99
N GLY A 191 7.80 5.55 -6.09
CA GLY A 191 6.41 5.08 -6.22
C GLY A 191 5.97 4.99 -7.68
N ASP A 192 4.81 4.39 -7.98
CA ASP A 192 4.36 4.08 -9.35
C ASP A 192 3.30 5.07 -9.91
N ILE A 193 2.71 5.93 -9.07
CA ILE A 193 1.62 6.82 -9.46
C ILE A 193 2.07 8.30 -9.45
N PRO A 194 2.18 8.96 -10.62
CA PRO A 194 2.68 10.34 -10.71
C PRO A 194 1.94 11.34 -9.82
N ARG A 195 0.60 11.28 -9.81
CA ARG A 195 -0.24 12.27 -9.09
C ARG A 195 -0.26 12.10 -7.57
N THR A 196 0.17 10.96 -7.02
CA THR A 196 0.24 10.71 -5.57
C THR A 196 1.67 10.72 -5.09
N ASP A 197 2.48 9.82 -5.64
CA ASP A 197 3.83 9.55 -5.15
C ASP A 197 4.78 10.68 -5.53
N ILE A 198 4.80 11.04 -6.83
CA ILE A 198 5.73 12.03 -7.34
C ILE A 198 5.29 13.44 -6.95
N ALA A 199 4.01 13.77 -7.19
CA ALA A 199 3.45 15.06 -6.80
C ALA A 199 3.55 15.28 -5.28
N GLY A 200 3.20 14.28 -4.47
CA GLY A 200 3.22 14.38 -3.02
C GLY A 200 4.63 14.49 -2.44
N ALA A 201 5.59 13.73 -2.94
CA ALA A 201 6.98 13.84 -2.52
C ALA A 201 7.53 15.25 -2.78
N PHE A 202 7.33 15.80 -3.99
CA PHE A 202 7.78 17.16 -4.31
C PHE A 202 7.05 18.23 -3.50
N ALA A 203 5.73 18.09 -3.30
CA ALA A 203 4.95 19.01 -2.46
C ALA A 203 5.43 19.02 -0.99
N THR A 204 5.98 17.90 -0.52
CA THR A 204 6.56 17.77 0.82
C THR A 204 7.97 18.36 0.92
N GLY A 205 8.63 18.65 -0.22
CA GLY A 205 9.99 19.20 -0.26
C GLY A 205 11.08 18.16 -0.51
N TYR A 206 10.73 16.94 -0.95
CA TYR A 206 11.72 15.97 -1.39
C TYR A 206 12.42 16.52 -2.63
N PRO A 207 13.77 16.53 -2.68
CA PRO A 207 14.46 16.95 -3.89
C PRO A 207 14.37 15.90 -5.00
N TRP A 208 14.12 14.63 -4.65
CA TRP A 208 14.16 13.47 -5.57
C TRP A 208 12.88 12.63 -5.43
N ALA A 209 12.20 12.40 -6.54
CA ALA A 209 11.09 11.45 -6.64
C ALA A 209 11.28 10.57 -7.88
N VAL A 210 11.31 9.25 -7.69
CA VAL A 210 11.58 8.25 -8.74
C VAL A 210 10.29 7.52 -9.07
N LEU A 211 9.92 7.52 -10.35
CA LEU A 211 8.76 6.75 -10.80
C LEU A 211 9.17 5.30 -11.07
N TYR A 212 8.53 4.36 -10.39
CA TYR A 212 8.62 2.94 -10.69
C TYR A 212 7.67 2.57 -11.83
N THR A 213 8.20 1.93 -12.88
CA THR A 213 7.45 1.56 -14.10
C THR A 213 7.46 0.06 -14.37
N GLY A 214 8.05 -0.74 -13.47
CA GLY A 214 8.22 -2.18 -13.65
C GLY A 214 6.94 -3.01 -13.49
N HIS A 215 5.88 -2.42 -12.94
CA HIS A 215 4.56 -3.04 -12.86
C HIS A 215 3.57 -2.42 -13.85
N THR A 216 3.32 -1.11 -13.72
CA THR A 216 2.45 -0.36 -14.64
C THR A 216 3.16 0.89 -15.14
N HIS A 217 3.03 1.17 -16.43
CA HIS A 217 3.60 2.36 -17.02
C HIS A 217 2.59 3.50 -16.98
N ARG A 218 2.74 4.43 -16.04
CA ARG A 218 1.87 5.59 -15.86
C ARG A 218 2.57 6.86 -16.29
N ASN A 219 1.96 7.59 -17.21
CA ASN A 219 2.39 8.94 -17.56
C ASN A 219 1.59 9.95 -16.73
N GLY A 220 2.22 11.07 -16.37
CA GLY A 220 1.57 12.11 -15.59
C GLY A 220 2.56 13.18 -15.15
N ASN A 221 2.02 14.27 -14.61
CA ASN A 221 2.80 15.34 -14.00
C ASN A 221 2.77 15.22 -12.46
N PRO A 222 3.77 15.79 -11.77
CA PRO A 222 5.00 16.39 -12.33
C PRO A 222 5.99 15.35 -12.88
N GLU A 223 6.96 15.77 -13.68
CA GLU A 223 8.03 14.89 -14.15
C GLU A 223 8.89 14.41 -12.96
N PRO A 224 9.12 13.09 -12.80
CA PRO A 224 9.98 12.57 -11.77
C PRO A 224 11.45 12.84 -12.08
N THR A 225 12.28 12.75 -11.04
CA THR A 225 13.74 12.88 -11.15
C THR A 225 14.34 11.75 -11.98
N ALA A 226 13.80 10.54 -11.88
CA ALA A 226 14.22 9.38 -12.65
C ALA A 226 13.07 8.38 -12.81
N ARG A 227 13.26 7.40 -13.69
CA ARG A 227 12.33 6.29 -13.92
C ARG A 227 13.12 4.99 -13.84
N ILE A 228 12.58 3.99 -13.16
CA ILE A 228 13.19 2.66 -13.02
C ILE A 228 12.13 1.58 -13.24
N ALA A 229 12.52 0.43 -13.79
CA ALA A 229 11.65 -0.75 -13.91
C ALA A 229 12.07 -1.86 -12.95
N ASN A 230 13.25 -1.76 -12.36
CA ASN A 230 13.80 -2.71 -11.40
C ASN A 230 14.48 -1.96 -10.24
N HIS A 231 14.26 -2.42 -9.00
CA HIS A 231 14.80 -1.75 -7.81
C HIS A 231 16.33 -1.77 -7.75
N LEU A 232 16.99 -2.70 -8.45
CA LEU A 232 18.46 -2.72 -8.57
C LEU A 232 19.00 -1.48 -9.29
N GLU A 233 18.19 -0.80 -10.11
CA GLU A 233 18.58 0.44 -10.79
C GLU A 233 18.77 1.62 -9.81
N LEU A 234 18.20 1.53 -8.60
CA LEU A 234 18.44 2.53 -7.54
C LEU A 234 19.90 2.56 -7.08
N ILE A 235 20.61 1.42 -7.14
CA ILE A 235 22.00 1.33 -6.68
C ILE A 235 22.94 2.21 -7.53
N PRO A 236 23.00 2.06 -8.87
CA PRO A 236 23.80 2.95 -9.70
C PRO A 236 23.24 4.38 -9.71
N LEU A 237 21.91 4.58 -9.64
CA LEU A 237 21.29 5.92 -9.59
C LEU A 237 21.74 6.72 -8.36
N LEU A 238 21.85 6.06 -7.21
CA LEU A 238 22.25 6.66 -5.94
C LEU A 238 23.78 6.61 -5.70
N GLY A 239 24.56 6.16 -6.69
CA GLY A 239 26.00 6.04 -6.61
C GLY A 239 26.48 4.77 -5.91
N GLY A 240 26.58 3.68 -6.68
CA GLY A 240 27.21 2.43 -6.25
C GLY A 240 28.52 2.15 -7.00
N VAL A 241 29.67 2.38 -6.36
CA VAL A 241 30.79 1.45 -6.50
C VAL A 241 30.85 0.65 -5.21
N HIS A 242 30.55 -0.64 -5.31
CA HIS A 242 31.37 -1.74 -4.81
C HIS A 242 30.62 -3.05 -5.03
N THR A 243 31.02 -3.77 -6.07
CA THR A 243 30.78 -5.20 -6.19
C THR A 243 31.40 -5.88 -4.98
N PRO A 244 30.67 -6.65 -4.15
CA PRO A 244 31.29 -7.53 -3.17
C PRO A 244 32.09 -8.58 -3.95
N GLN A 245 33.41 -8.61 -3.74
CA GLN A 245 34.20 -9.77 -4.16
C GLN A 245 33.69 -10.98 -3.38
N ALA A 246 33.24 -12.00 -4.13
CA ALA A 246 33.03 -13.32 -3.58
C ALA A 246 34.34 -13.83 -2.99
N LEU A 247 34.30 -14.29 -1.74
CA LEU A 247 35.29 -15.18 -1.15
C LEU A 247 34.82 -16.62 -1.34
#